data_AF-A0AA96VZW7-F1
#
_entry.id   AF-A0AA96VZW7-F1
#
_cell.length_a   1.000
_cell.length_b   1.000
_cell.length_c   1.000
_cell.angle_alpha   90.00
_cell.angle_beta   90.00
_cell.angle_gamma   90.00
#
_symmetry.space_group_name_H-M   'P 1'
#
loop_
_entity.id
_entity.type
_entity.pdbx_description
1 polymer ?
#
loop_
_entity_poly.entity_id
_entity_poly.type
_entity_poly.pdbx_seq_one_letter_code
_entity_poly.pdbx_strand_id
1 'polypeptide(L)'
;MVQNKEDLLMQEILSVSLGNVNLADTELLKTAYGKSRKIRKIVKDLNKNAYRKKSPVKFAKAQFDIILNNYHSFLVESSQINNFIVNDSNFFYNYYRRKSDYNVLYESIYELYDCFDTKWLKEYVDLQLLLQEINSTKDKFKCPICQAQLDGHFEKDHFLPRSIFPVLSISRKNFTPICRTCNSKTYKGDSIPAIPIIIPNECSNGPLEDYIEFEFISSGENTYKEVKEYLEGIGLTVDQDQILCNVRPREGLSSLDETRVNNLINLFKLKKRFNESEIILFTESDISDFYNKVNKSVCSLPQKRRADIEGIIQCSLIDKVRELEKKDKPEVYRKYRRSKLQYLVEKTKDIKVYEILNNPQ
;
A
#
# COMPACT_ATOMS: atom_id res chain seq x y z
N MET A 1 6.74 -14.35 22.79
CA MET A 1 6.14 -13.11 22.23
C MET A 1 4.98 -12.71 23.12
N VAL A 2 4.94 -11.46 23.59
CA VAL A 2 3.74 -10.94 24.26
C VAL A 2 2.66 -10.84 23.19
N GLN A 3 1.57 -11.58 23.34
CA GLN A 3 0.45 -11.51 22.41
C GLN A 3 -0.30 -10.20 22.66
N ASN A 4 -0.55 -9.42 21.60
CA ASN A 4 -1.27 -8.16 21.72
C ASN A 4 -2.71 -8.41 22.17
N LYS A 5 -3.32 -7.43 22.85
CA LYS A 5 -4.65 -7.59 23.46
C LYS A 5 -5.74 -7.91 22.45
N GLU A 6 -5.66 -7.39 21.23
CA GLU A 6 -6.68 -7.64 20.20
C GLU A 6 -6.63 -9.09 19.73
N ASP A 7 -5.41 -9.59 19.51
CA ASP A 7 -5.14 -10.97 19.10
C ASP A 7 -5.58 -11.96 20.18
N LEU A 8 -5.25 -11.69 21.45
CA LEU A 8 -5.67 -12.53 22.56
C LEU A 8 -7.20 -12.56 22.70
N LEU A 9 -7.88 -11.41 22.57
CA LEU A 9 -9.34 -11.35 22.60
C LEU A 9 -9.96 -12.20 21.48
N MET A 10 -9.44 -12.13 20.25
CA MET A 10 -9.93 -12.96 19.14
C MET A 10 -9.73 -14.46 19.43
N GLN A 11 -8.56 -14.82 19.95
CA GLN A 11 -8.27 -16.20 20.33
C GLN A 11 -9.24 -16.72 21.40
N GLU A 12 -9.52 -15.93 22.43
CA GLU A 12 -10.48 -16.28 23.47
C GLU A 12 -11.90 -16.43 22.90
N ILE A 13 -12.35 -15.51 22.02
CA ILE A 13 -13.67 -15.60 21.36
C ILE A 13 -13.81 -16.94 20.63
N LEU A 14 -12.82 -17.29 19.81
CA LEU A 14 -12.84 -18.53 19.03
C LEU A 14 -12.76 -19.77 19.93
N SER A 15 -11.94 -19.74 20.98
CA SER A 15 -11.71 -20.88 21.87
C SER A 15 -12.94 -21.18 22.75
N VAL A 16 -13.59 -20.14 23.29
CA VAL A 16 -14.86 -20.27 24.02
C VAL A 16 -15.96 -20.74 23.08
N SER A 17 -16.02 -20.22 21.85
CA SER A 17 -17.02 -20.61 20.85
C SER A 17 -16.92 -22.08 20.42
N LEU A 18 -15.71 -22.64 20.47
CA LEU A 18 -15.47 -24.06 20.22
C LEU A 18 -15.76 -24.94 21.44
N GLY A 19 -15.97 -24.35 22.63
CA GLY A 19 -16.11 -25.06 23.89
C GLY A 19 -14.79 -25.60 24.44
N ASN A 20 -13.65 -25.08 23.96
CA ASN A 20 -12.32 -25.49 24.42
C ASN A 20 -11.95 -24.86 25.77
N VAL A 21 -12.54 -23.70 26.09
CA VAL A 21 -12.27 -22.89 27.28
C VAL A 21 -13.60 -22.33 27.78
N ASN A 22 -13.80 -22.22 29.10
CA ASN A 22 -14.98 -21.53 29.62
C ASN A 22 -14.79 -20.01 29.62
N LEU A 23 -15.87 -19.26 29.40
CA LEU A 23 -15.84 -17.80 29.46
C LEU A 23 -15.28 -17.28 30.81
N ALA A 24 -15.55 -17.98 31.91
CA ALA A 24 -15.10 -17.59 33.24
C ALA A 24 -13.57 -17.61 33.40
N ASP A 25 -12.88 -18.41 32.57
CA ASP A 25 -11.44 -18.68 32.59
C ASP A 25 -10.66 -17.77 31.63
N THR A 26 -11.36 -16.86 30.93
CA THR A 26 -10.76 -15.88 30.01
C THR A 26 -10.48 -14.55 30.72
N GLU A 27 -9.41 -13.86 30.34
CA GLU A 27 -9.06 -12.57 30.94
C GLU A 27 -9.74 -11.40 30.22
N LEU A 28 -9.51 -11.29 28.90
CA LEU A 28 -10.00 -10.16 28.11
C LEU A 28 -11.46 -10.33 27.72
N LEU A 29 -11.84 -11.54 27.27
CA LEU A 29 -13.18 -11.83 26.80
C LEU A 29 -14.20 -11.72 27.93
N LYS A 30 -13.91 -12.21 29.14
CA LYS A 30 -14.80 -12.02 30.30
C LYS A 30 -15.12 -10.56 30.56
N THR A 31 -14.10 -9.71 30.52
CA THR A 31 -14.24 -8.25 30.68
C THR A 31 -15.02 -7.64 29.52
N ALA A 32 -14.67 -7.98 28.28
CA ALA A 32 -15.35 -7.48 27.08
C ALA A 32 -16.82 -7.93 27.01
N TYR A 33 -17.11 -9.16 27.42
CA TYR A 33 -18.44 -9.76 27.47
C TYR A 33 -19.35 -9.04 28.49
N GLY A 34 -18.79 -8.57 29.61
CA GLY A 34 -19.54 -7.72 30.55
C GLY A 34 -19.90 -6.34 29.98
N LYS A 35 -18.97 -5.75 29.20
CA LYS A 35 -19.09 -4.37 28.69
C LYS A 35 -19.87 -4.24 27.38
N SER A 36 -19.76 -5.21 26.47
CA SER A 36 -20.25 -5.08 25.09
C SER A 36 -21.41 -6.05 24.77
N ARG A 37 -22.55 -5.49 24.36
CA ARG A 37 -23.69 -6.28 23.84
C ARG A 37 -23.33 -7.01 22.55
N LYS A 38 -22.51 -6.41 21.69
CA LYS A 38 -22.02 -7.01 20.44
C LYS A 38 -21.17 -8.24 20.74
N ILE A 39 -20.18 -8.16 21.63
CA ILE A 39 -19.36 -9.32 22.04
C ILE A 39 -20.25 -10.44 22.60
N ARG A 40 -21.23 -10.11 23.47
CA ARG A 40 -22.19 -11.11 23.97
C ARG A 40 -22.96 -11.80 22.85
N LYS A 41 -23.43 -11.03 21.87
CA LYS A 41 -24.14 -11.56 20.72
C LYS A 41 -23.24 -12.50 19.92
N ILE A 42 -22.01 -12.11 19.62
CA ILE A 42 -21.03 -12.91 18.88
C ILE A 42 -20.80 -14.25 19.59
N VAL A 43 -20.45 -14.24 20.88
CA VAL A 43 -20.21 -15.47 21.64
C VAL A 43 -21.45 -16.37 21.65
N LYS A 44 -22.65 -15.80 21.82
CA LYS A 44 -23.92 -16.56 21.76
C LYS A 44 -24.18 -17.14 20.39
N ASP A 45 -23.97 -16.37 19.33
CA ASP A 45 -24.25 -16.76 17.94
C ASP A 45 -23.28 -17.84 17.46
N LEU A 46 -22.01 -17.74 17.86
CA LEU A 46 -21.01 -18.76 17.59
C LEU A 46 -21.24 -20.04 18.41
N ASN A 47 -21.70 -19.90 19.67
CA ASN A 47 -22.09 -21.04 20.52
C ASN A 47 -23.39 -21.72 20.04
N LYS A 48 -24.39 -20.99 19.51
CA LYS A 48 -25.64 -21.60 19.03
C LYS A 48 -25.43 -22.51 17.83
N ASN A 49 -24.45 -22.21 16.99
CA ASN A 49 -24.05 -23.04 15.86
C ASN A 49 -23.29 -24.34 16.28
N ALA A 50 -23.09 -24.56 17.60
CA ALA A 50 -22.27 -25.62 18.15
C ALA A 50 -22.82 -27.05 18.02
N TYR A 51 -24.13 -27.26 17.79
CA TYR A 51 -24.68 -28.62 17.87
C TYR A 51 -24.66 -29.43 16.56
N ARG A 52 -24.51 -28.80 15.38
CA ARG A 52 -24.38 -29.57 14.11
C ARG A 52 -23.27 -29.10 13.16
N LYS A 53 -22.71 -27.89 13.28
CA LYS A 53 -21.83 -27.30 12.24
C LYS A 53 -20.75 -26.36 12.80
N LYS A 54 -19.89 -26.84 13.73
CA LYS A 54 -18.69 -26.09 14.20
C LYS A 54 -17.61 -25.86 13.13
N SER A 55 -17.77 -26.37 11.90
CA SER A 55 -16.76 -26.29 10.84
C SER A 55 -16.28 -24.87 10.50
N PRO A 56 -17.11 -23.82 10.46
CA PRO A 56 -16.63 -22.47 10.14
C PRO A 56 -15.79 -21.89 11.27
N VAL A 57 -16.18 -22.10 12.53
CA VAL A 57 -15.42 -21.63 13.69
C VAL A 57 -14.09 -22.38 13.81
N LYS A 58 -14.08 -23.69 13.51
CA LYS A 58 -12.85 -24.49 13.44
C LYS A 58 -11.92 -23.98 12.34
N PHE A 59 -12.47 -23.71 11.15
CA PHE A 59 -11.70 -23.14 10.04
C PHE A 59 -11.13 -21.76 10.40
N ALA A 60 -11.95 -20.87 10.96
CA ALA A 60 -11.52 -19.54 11.39
C ALA A 60 -10.43 -19.62 12.47
N LYS A 61 -10.53 -20.56 13.43
CA LYS A 61 -9.48 -20.81 14.42
C LYS A 61 -8.19 -21.33 13.79
N ALA A 62 -8.28 -22.31 12.88
CA ALA A 62 -7.11 -22.82 12.17
C ALA A 62 -6.43 -21.73 11.32
N GLN A 63 -7.22 -20.94 10.59
CA GLN A 63 -6.73 -19.78 9.83
C GLN A 63 -6.05 -18.77 10.75
N PHE A 64 -6.67 -18.42 11.88
CA PHE A 64 -6.10 -17.52 12.87
C PHE A 64 -4.78 -18.06 13.42
N ASP A 65 -4.73 -19.34 13.78
CA ASP A 65 -3.53 -19.96 14.35
C ASP A 65 -2.38 -20.06 13.34
N ILE A 66 -2.67 -20.36 12.08
CA ILE A 66 -1.62 -20.47 11.06
C ILE A 66 -1.10 -19.09 10.68
N ILE A 67 -2.02 -18.15 10.41
CA ILE A 67 -1.65 -16.82 9.93
C ILE A 67 -1.07 -15.99 11.07
N LEU A 68 -1.76 -15.83 12.20
CA LEU A 68 -1.33 -14.84 13.19
C LEU A 68 -0.03 -15.23 13.92
N ASN A 69 0.12 -16.52 14.24
CA ASN A 69 1.33 -17.01 14.91
C ASN A 69 2.56 -16.85 14.02
N ASN A 70 2.38 -16.85 12.70
CA ASN A 70 3.46 -16.73 11.72
C ASN A 70 3.24 -15.58 10.73
N TYR A 71 2.59 -14.47 11.13
CA TYR A 71 2.05 -13.47 10.19
C TYR A 71 3.06 -12.97 9.17
N HIS A 72 4.26 -12.62 9.65
CA HIS A 72 5.37 -12.21 8.79
C HIS A 72 5.74 -13.32 7.80
N SER A 73 6.14 -14.50 8.30
CA SER A 73 6.50 -15.67 7.50
C SER A 73 5.41 -16.08 6.52
N PHE A 74 4.14 -16.02 6.92
CA PHE A 74 3.00 -16.32 6.07
C PHE A 74 2.95 -15.43 4.83
N LEU A 75 3.23 -14.13 4.98
CA LEU A 75 3.21 -13.17 3.88
C LEU A 75 4.50 -13.17 3.06
N VAL A 76 5.67 -13.32 3.68
CA VAL A 76 6.94 -13.15 2.98
C VAL A 76 7.47 -14.46 2.39
N GLU A 77 7.09 -15.63 2.92
CA GLU A 77 7.61 -16.91 2.44
C GLU A 77 6.76 -17.48 1.31
N SER A 78 7.42 -18.02 0.29
CA SER A 78 6.77 -18.80 -0.75
C SER A 78 6.60 -20.23 -0.26
N SER A 79 5.38 -20.59 0.16
CA SER A 79 5.05 -21.97 0.50
C SER A 79 3.71 -22.39 -0.12
N GLN A 80 3.62 -23.67 -0.50
CA GLN A 80 2.36 -24.23 -1.01
C GLN A 80 1.25 -24.10 0.03
N ILE A 81 1.57 -24.29 1.31
CA ILE A 81 0.62 -24.18 2.42
C ILE A 81 0.02 -22.77 2.50
N ASN A 82 0.83 -21.73 2.37
CA ASN A 82 0.36 -20.35 2.41
C ASN A 82 -0.62 -20.08 1.25
N ASN A 83 -0.27 -20.55 0.04
CA ASN A 83 -1.13 -20.43 -1.14
C ASN A 83 -2.45 -21.21 -0.99
N PHE A 84 -2.41 -22.42 -0.42
CA PHE A 84 -3.62 -23.19 -0.11
C PHE A 84 -4.51 -22.43 0.86
N ILE A 85 -3.97 -21.84 1.93
CA ILE A 85 -4.75 -21.07 2.89
C ILE A 85 -5.41 -19.85 2.23
N VAL A 86 -4.70 -19.12 1.37
CA VAL A 86 -5.27 -17.99 0.62
C VAL A 86 -6.43 -18.44 -0.27
N ASN A 87 -6.22 -19.50 -1.05
CA ASN A 87 -7.23 -20.03 -1.97
C ASN A 87 -8.45 -20.59 -1.22
N ASP A 88 -8.22 -21.34 -0.14
CA ASP A 88 -9.28 -21.90 0.69
C ASP A 88 -10.05 -20.79 1.41
N SER A 89 -9.37 -19.76 1.91
CA SER A 89 -10.03 -18.61 2.55
C SER A 89 -10.97 -17.91 1.57
N ASN A 90 -10.54 -17.72 0.33
CA ASN A 90 -11.38 -17.15 -0.72
C ASN A 90 -12.54 -18.08 -1.09
N PHE A 91 -12.30 -19.39 -1.22
CA PHE A 91 -13.33 -20.38 -1.47
C PHE A 91 -14.39 -20.39 -0.35
N PHE A 92 -13.95 -20.45 0.90
CA PHE A 92 -14.84 -20.47 2.07
C PHE A 92 -15.61 -19.17 2.22
N TYR A 93 -14.99 -18.01 1.95
CA TYR A 93 -15.69 -16.74 1.87
C TYR A 93 -16.84 -16.81 0.85
N ASN A 94 -16.55 -17.22 -0.39
CA ASN A 94 -17.55 -17.31 -1.46
C ASN A 94 -18.64 -18.35 -1.15
N TYR A 95 -18.28 -19.47 -0.54
CA TYR A 95 -19.18 -20.56 -0.20
C TYR A 95 -20.13 -20.18 0.96
N TYR A 96 -19.59 -19.64 2.06
CA TYR A 96 -20.35 -19.36 3.27
C TYR A 96 -21.12 -18.05 3.22
N ARG A 97 -20.62 -17.03 2.52
CA ARG A 97 -21.37 -15.77 2.31
C ARG A 97 -22.72 -16.03 1.63
N ARG A 98 -22.81 -17.04 0.76
CA ARG A 98 -24.04 -17.38 0.02
C ARG A 98 -25.02 -18.23 0.82
N LYS A 99 -24.65 -18.73 2.01
CA LYS A 99 -25.50 -19.56 2.86
C LYS A 99 -25.87 -18.83 4.15
N SER A 100 -27.14 -18.51 4.33
CA SER A 100 -27.70 -17.74 5.46
C SER A 100 -27.21 -18.20 6.84
N ASP A 101 -27.10 -19.51 7.05
CA ASP A 101 -26.77 -20.09 8.36
C ASP A 101 -25.29 -19.89 8.75
N TYR A 102 -24.42 -19.62 7.78
CA TYR A 102 -22.97 -19.52 7.97
C TYR A 102 -22.44 -18.09 7.89
N ASN A 103 -23.27 -17.18 7.41
CA ASN A 103 -22.99 -15.74 7.33
C ASN A 103 -22.74 -15.13 8.70
N VAL A 104 -23.35 -15.73 9.75
CA VAL A 104 -23.31 -15.23 11.12
C VAL A 104 -21.89 -15.07 11.64
N LEU A 105 -20.96 -16.01 11.41
CA LEU A 105 -19.56 -15.88 11.88
C LEU A 105 -18.84 -14.71 11.18
N TYR A 106 -18.94 -14.65 9.86
CA TYR A 106 -18.28 -13.63 9.06
C TYR A 106 -18.81 -12.24 9.37
N GLU A 107 -20.12 -12.02 9.35
CA GLU A 107 -20.73 -10.72 9.69
C GLU A 107 -20.49 -10.32 11.15
N SER A 108 -20.62 -11.28 12.08
CA SER A 108 -20.43 -11.04 13.51
C SER A 108 -19.05 -10.50 13.83
N ILE A 109 -18.02 -11.14 13.28
CA ILE A 109 -16.62 -10.76 13.51
C ILE A 109 -16.24 -9.55 12.66
N TYR A 110 -16.68 -9.49 11.40
CA TYR A 110 -16.40 -8.35 10.51
C TYR A 110 -16.81 -7.01 11.13
N GLU A 111 -17.98 -6.97 11.77
CA GLU A 111 -18.53 -5.77 12.39
C GLU A 111 -17.91 -5.43 13.76
N LEU A 112 -17.04 -6.28 14.32
CA LEU A 112 -16.42 -6.02 15.64
C LEU A 112 -15.67 -4.69 15.68
N TYR A 113 -15.02 -4.30 14.59
CA TYR A 113 -14.22 -3.10 14.58
C TYR A 113 -15.04 -1.82 14.36
N ASP A 114 -16.14 -1.91 13.61
CA ASP A 114 -16.94 -0.75 13.20
C ASP A 114 -18.13 -0.46 14.12
N CYS A 115 -18.46 -1.38 15.04
CA CYS A 115 -19.59 -1.21 15.94
C CYS A 115 -19.32 -0.13 17.02
N PHE A 116 -20.33 0.70 17.30
CA PHE A 116 -20.24 1.74 18.33
C PHE A 116 -19.94 1.14 19.72
N ASP A 117 -20.55 -0.01 20.02
CA ASP A 117 -20.44 -0.75 21.29
C ASP A 117 -19.02 -1.34 21.54
N THR A 118 -18.18 -1.37 20.51
CA THR A 118 -16.81 -1.86 20.55
C THR A 118 -15.79 -0.80 20.15
N LYS A 119 -16.16 0.49 20.19
CA LYS A 119 -15.25 1.61 19.89
C LYS A 119 -13.96 1.60 20.70
N TRP A 120 -14.01 1.12 21.94
CA TRP A 120 -12.85 0.96 22.81
C TRP A 120 -11.79 -0.01 22.25
N LEU A 121 -12.14 -0.93 21.33
CA LEU A 121 -11.14 -1.75 20.63
C LEU A 121 -10.20 -0.91 19.76
N LYS A 122 -10.65 0.28 19.32
CA LYS A 122 -9.82 1.21 18.56
C LYS A 122 -8.72 1.85 19.42
N GLU A 123 -8.91 1.88 20.74
CA GLU A 123 -7.90 2.37 21.68
C GLU A 123 -6.75 1.37 21.88
N TYR A 124 -6.96 0.08 21.54
CA TYR A 124 -5.89 -0.92 21.61
C TYR A 124 -4.88 -0.75 20.48
N VAL A 125 -5.34 -0.27 19.31
CA VAL A 125 -4.48 -0.04 18.16
C VAL A 125 -4.32 1.45 17.88
N ASP A 126 -3.24 2.01 18.41
CA ASP A 126 -2.83 3.38 18.09
C ASP A 126 -2.27 3.44 16.66
N LEU A 127 -3.12 3.87 15.73
CA LEU A 127 -2.74 4.06 14.33
C LEU A 127 -1.77 5.22 14.13
N GLN A 128 -1.77 6.22 15.03
CA GLN A 128 -0.80 7.30 14.97
C GLN A 128 0.57 6.80 15.39
N LEU A 129 0.65 5.94 16.41
CA LEU A 129 1.89 5.25 16.76
C LEU A 129 2.37 4.36 15.61
N LEU A 130 1.48 3.58 14.99
CA LEU A 130 1.83 2.76 13.83
C LEU A 130 2.34 3.61 12.65
N LEU A 131 1.68 4.75 12.38
CA LEU A 131 2.15 5.73 11.40
C LEU A 131 3.51 6.31 11.77
N GLN A 132 3.74 6.62 13.04
CA GLN A 132 5.01 7.17 13.51
C GLN A 132 6.12 6.13 13.43
N GLU A 133 5.85 4.86 13.74
CA GLU A 133 6.78 3.73 13.61
C GLU A 133 7.19 3.52 12.14
N ILE A 134 6.21 3.43 11.23
CA ILE A 134 6.42 3.25 9.78
C ILE A 134 7.15 4.45 9.16
N ASN A 135 6.89 5.67 9.67
CA ASN A 135 7.46 6.91 9.15
C ASN A 135 8.63 7.46 9.98
N SER A 136 9.18 6.66 10.92
CA SER A 136 10.15 7.13 11.93
C SER A 136 11.52 7.51 11.35
N THR A 137 11.78 7.19 10.09
CA THR A 137 13.04 7.50 9.41
C THR A 137 12.76 8.34 8.15
N LYS A 138 13.05 9.64 8.21
CA LYS A 138 13.08 10.63 7.11
C LYS A 138 11.76 11.08 6.44
N ASP A 139 10.65 10.34 6.48
CA ASP A 139 9.45 10.64 5.67
C ASP A 139 8.14 10.68 6.46
N LYS A 140 7.99 11.69 7.35
CA LYS A 140 6.82 11.83 8.24
C LYS A 140 5.49 11.97 7.46
N PHE A 141 4.49 11.17 7.84
CA PHE A 141 3.12 11.21 7.31
C PHE A 141 3.00 10.96 5.81
N LYS A 142 3.75 10.02 5.25
CA LYS A 142 3.58 9.60 3.85
C LYS A 142 2.91 8.24 3.76
N CYS A 143 2.14 8.05 2.69
CA CYS A 143 1.56 6.77 2.35
C CYS A 143 2.69 5.77 2.02
N PRO A 144 2.76 4.59 2.67
CA PRO A 144 3.83 3.61 2.43
C PRO A 144 3.78 3.00 1.02
N ILE A 145 2.68 3.18 0.31
CA ILE A 145 2.44 2.64 -1.04
C ILE A 145 2.76 3.66 -2.13
N CYS A 146 2.16 4.86 -2.09
CA CYS A 146 2.31 5.86 -3.16
C CYS A 146 3.03 7.14 -2.73
N GLN A 147 3.40 7.29 -1.46
CA GLN A 147 4.06 8.47 -0.91
C GLN A 147 3.23 9.77 -0.94
N ALA A 148 1.92 9.69 -1.15
CA ALA A 148 1.01 10.80 -0.90
C ALA A 148 1.07 11.22 0.57
N GLN A 149 0.88 12.51 0.84
CA GLN A 149 0.82 13.06 2.19
C GLN A 149 -0.42 12.53 2.95
N LEU A 150 -0.28 12.28 4.25
CA LEU A 150 -1.29 11.71 5.15
C LEU A 150 -1.69 12.67 6.29
N ASP A 151 -1.27 13.94 6.25
CA ASP A 151 -1.61 14.90 7.30
C ASP A 151 -3.12 15.15 7.38
N GLY A 152 -3.69 14.93 8.56
CA GLY A 152 -5.11 15.11 8.87
C GLY A 152 -6.04 13.98 8.40
N HIS A 153 -5.74 13.30 7.29
CA HIS A 153 -6.61 12.27 6.71
C HIS A 153 -5.84 11.06 6.15
N PHE A 154 -5.84 9.96 6.90
CA PHE A 154 -5.41 8.65 6.43
C PHE A 154 -6.51 7.62 6.72
N GLU A 155 -6.52 6.57 5.91
CA GLU A 155 -7.37 5.42 6.13
C GLU A 155 -6.54 4.27 6.71
N LYS A 156 -7.25 3.38 7.38
CA LYS A 156 -6.68 2.14 7.86
C LYS A 156 -7.06 1.05 6.87
N ASP A 157 -6.07 0.54 6.15
CA ASP A 157 -6.23 -0.65 5.33
C ASP A 157 -6.11 -1.92 6.18
N HIS A 158 -6.88 -2.94 5.82
CA HIS A 158 -6.69 -4.31 6.26
C HIS A 158 -5.90 -5.03 5.17
N PHE A 159 -4.61 -5.22 5.37
CA PHE A 159 -3.71 -5.72 4.32
C PHE A 159 -4.20 -7.04 3.74
N LEU A 160 -4.53 -8.00 4.62
CA LEU A 160 -5.44 -9.09 4.33
C LEU A 160 -6.89 -8.62 4.52
N PRO A 161 -7.74 -8.66 3.47
CA PRO A 161 -9.05 -8.05 3.50
C PRO A 161 -9.96 -8.72 4.53
N ARG A 162 -10.54 -7.91 5.43
CA ARG A 162 -11.42 -8.39 6.53
C ARG A 162 -12.67 -9.13 6.05
N SER A 163 -13.09 -8.90 4.80
CA SER A 163 -14.19 -9.65 4.18
C SER A 163 -13.85 -11.13 4.06
N ILE A 164 -12.58 -11.48 3.87
CA ILE A 164 -12.09 -12.84 3.61
C ILE A 164 -11.36 -13.40 4.84
N PHE A 165 -10.67 -12.55 5.60
CA PHE A 165 -9.94 -12.86 6.82
C PHE A 165 -10.53 -12.10 8.04
N PRO A 166 -11.79 -12.37 8.42
CA PRO A 166 -12.48 -11.59 9.47
C PRO A 166 -11.79 -11.71 10.84
N VAL A 167 -11.13 -12.84 11.12
CA VAL A 167 -10.38 -13.04 12.37
C VAL A 167 -9.20 -12.09 12.54
N LEU A 168 -8.75 -11.44 11.46
CA LEU A 168 -7.68 -10.42 11.47
C LEU A 168 -8.25 -8.99 11.50
N SER A 169 -9.57 -8.82 11.63
CA SER A 169 -10.25 -7.51 11.56
C SER A 169 -9.84 -6.52 12.66
N ILE A 170 -9.40 -7.03 13.81
CA ILE A 170 -8.94 -6.26 14.96
C ILE A 170 -7.43 -6.37 15.19
N SER A 171 -6.72 -7.20 14.42
CA SER A 171 -5.29 -7.45 14.63
C SER A 171 -4.44 -6.28 14.13
N ARG A 172 -3.61 -5.71 15.01
CA ARG A 172 -2.66 -4.64 14.65
C ARG A 172 -1.72 -5.04 13.52
N LYS A 173 -1.29 -6.31 13.47
CA LYS A 173 -0.36 -6.82 12.43
C LYS A 173 -0.95 -6.69 11.02
N ASN A 174 -2.28 -6.70 10.92
CA ASN A 174 -3.01 -6.63 9.65
C ASN A 174 -3.38 -5.19 9.23
N PHE A 175 -3.00 -4.17 10.00
CA PHE A 175 -3.36 -2.79 9.68
C PHE A 175 -2.23 -2.07 8.98
N THR A 176 -2.52 -1.39 7.88
CA THR A 176 -1.58 -0.51 7.19
C THR A 176 -2.20 0.88 7.08
N PRO A 177 -1.58 1.93 7.63
CA PRO A 177 -2.06 3.28 7.44
C PRO A 177 -1.72 3.74 6.02
N ILE A 178 -2.71 4.23 5.29
CA ILE A 178 -2.60 4.45 3.85
C ILE A 178 -3.47 5.64 3.41
N CYS A 179 -3.22 6.18 2.22
CA CYS A 179 -4.12 7.19 1.65
C CYS A 179 -5.42 6.53 1.14
N ARG A 180 -6.51 7.31 1.13
CA ARG A 180 -7.83 6.89 0.64
C ARG A 180 -7.79 6.34 -0.78
N THR A 181 -6.98 6.93 -1.65
CA THR A 181 -6.84 6.51 -3.05
C THR A 181 -6.34 5.07 -3.14
N CYS A 182 -5.20 4.75 -2.51
CA CYS A 182 -4.65 3.39 -2.55
C CYS A 182 -5.54 2.35 -1.86
N ASN A 183 -6.30 2.75 -0.84
CA ASN A 183 -7.27 1.87 -0.16
C ASN A 183 -8.58 1.66 -0.95
N SER A 184 -8.87 2.52 -1.92
CA SER A 184 -10.16 2.49 -2.62
C SER A 184 -10.34 1.22 -3.48
N LYS A 185 -11.61 0.94 -3.83
CA LYS A 185 -11.99 -0.18 -4.70
C LYS A 185 -11.30 -0.16 -6.07
N THR A 186 -10.89 1.01 -6.55
CA THR A 186 -10.21 1.16 -7.84
C THR A 186 -8.80 0.56 -7.80
N TYR A 187 -8.13 0.61 -6.64
CA TYR A 187 -6.77 0.08 -6.45
C TYR A 187 -6.84 -1.22 -5.66
N LYS A 188 -6.50 -1.22 -4.36
CA LYS A 188 -6.51 -2.44 -3.55
C LYS A 188 -7.91 -2.97 -3.31
N GLY A 189 -8.78 -2.17 -2.69
CA GLY A 189 -10.11 -2.60 -2.26
C GLY A 189 -10.08 -3.89 -1.43
N ASP A 190 -10.92 -4.86 -1.81
CA ASP A 190 -11.02 -6.17 -1.18
C ASP A 190 -10.08 -7.23 -1.78
N SER A 191 -9.11 -6.83 -2.60
CA SER A 191 -8.19 -7.78 -3.25
C SER A 191 -7.30 -8.49 -2.23
N ILE A 192 -7.13 -9.79 -2.39
CA ILE A 192 -6.20 -10.59 -1.58
C ILE A 192 -4.79 -10.45 -2.18
N PRO A 193 -3.75 -10.19 -1.37
CA PRO A 193 -2.37 -10.23 -1.86
C PRO A 193 -1.99 -11.62 -2.39
N ALA A 194 -1.30 -11.64 -3.53
CA ALA A 194 -0.54 -12.83 -3.94
C ALA A 194 0.68 -12.98 -3.02
N ILE A 195 0.92 -14.19 -2.52
CA ILE A 195 2.02 -14.51 -1.61
C ILE A 195 3.12 -15.23 -2.41
N PRO A 196 4.41 -14.90 -2.23
CA PRO A 196 4.97 -14.00 -1.21
C PRO A 196 4.82 -12.51 -1.54
N ILE A 197 4.77 -11.63 -0.54
CA ILE A 197 4.62 -10.18 -0.70
C ILE A 197 5.44 -9.40 0.33
N ILE A 198 5.86 -8.18 -0.01
CA ILE A 198 6.46 -7.25 0.96
C ILE A 198 5.35 -6.70 1.87
N ILE A 199 5.62 -6.62 3.17
CA ILE A 199 4.74 -5.98 4.13
C ILE A 199 5.08 -4.49 4.18
N PRO A 200 4.17 -3.58 3.76
CA PRO A 200 4.50 -2.14 3.67
C PRO A 200 4.98 -1.52 4.99
N ASN A 201 4.54 -2.06 6.12
CA ASN A 201 4.89 -1.56 7.45
C ASN A 201 6.27 -1.99 7.94
N GLU A 202 6.89 -2.98 7.28
CA GLU A 202 8.13 -3.62 7.73
C GLU A 202 9.31 -3.35 6.79
N CYS A 203 9.11 -2.52 5.77
CA CYS A 203 10.16 -2.03 4.90
C CYS A 203 11.23 -1.32 5.73
N SER A 204 12.40 -1.95 5.85
CA SER A 204 13.44 -1.65 6.85
C SER A 204 14.10 -0.28 6.67
N ASN A 205 13.90 0.37 5.51
CA ASN A 205 14.53 1.63 5.14
C ASN A 205 13.55 2.76 4.75
N GLY A 206 12.23 2.54 4.83
CA GLY A 206 11.23 3.55 4.52
C GLY A 206 10.14 3.06 3.55
N PRO A 207 9.51 3.95 2.75
CA PRO A 207 8.40 3.59 1.89
C PRO A 207 8.80 2.61 0.78
N LEU A 208 7.80 2.02 0.09
CA LEU A 208 7.99 1.11 -1.05
C LEU A 208 8.98 1.61 -2.13
N GLU A 209 9.22 2.92 -2.19
CA GLU A 209 10.13 3.56 -3.13
C GLU A 209 11.51 2.91 -3.20
N ASP A 210 12.04 2.37 -2.11
CA ASP A 210 13.37 1.74 -2.09
C ASP A 210 13.45 0.42 -2.85
N TYR A 211 12.29 -0.19 -3.11
CA TYR A 211 12.16 -1.48 -3.77
C TYR A 211 11.63 -1.40 -5.20
N ILE A 212 11.18 -0.21 -5.65
CA ILE A 212 10.65 -0.01 -7.01
C ILE A 212 11.50 0.96 -7.81
N GLU A 213 11.41 0.89 -9.13
CA GLU A 213 11.96 1.85 -10.08
C GLU A 213 10.86 2.35 -11.02
N PHE A 214 11.07 3.56 -11.52
CA PHE A 214 10.23 4.20 -12.52
C PHE A 214 10.99 4.24 -13.84
N GLU A 215 10.54 3.46 -14.80
CA GLU A 215 11.01 3.50 -16.18
C GLU A 215 10.03 4.35 -17.00
N PHE A 216 10.53 5.38 -17.69
CA PHE A 216 9.71 6.27 -18.50
C PHE A 216 9.88 5.95 -19.99
N ILE A 217 8.76 5.85 -20.69
CA ILE A 217 8.70 5.33 -22.06
C ILE A 217 7.96 6.32 -22.94
N SER A 218 8.64 6.83 -23.98
CA SER A 218 8.07 7.72 -24.99
C SER A 218 7.34 6.93 -26.09
N SER A 219 6.41 7.58 -26.80
CA SER A 219 5.59 6.97 -27.86
C SER A 219 6.38 6.33 -29.02
N GLY A 220 7.62 6.77 -29.24
CA GLY A 220 8.52 6.21 -30.24
C GLY A 220 9.30 4.95 -29.81
N GLU A 221 9.14 4.49 -28.56
CA GLU A 221 9.89 3.33 -28.03
C GLU A 221 9.12 2.02 -28.22
N ASN A 222 9.82 0.92 -28.51
CA ASN A 222 9.18 -0.38 -28.82
C ASN A 222 8.26 -0.89 -27.70
N THR A 223 8.64 -0.67 -26.45
CA THR A 223 7.90 -1.11 -25.25
C THR A 223 6.65 -0.27 -24.97
N TYR A 224 6.48 0.88 -25.65
CA TYR A 224 5.37 1.79 -25.43
C TYR A 224 4.02 1.11 -25.65
N LYS A 225 3.89 0.38 -26.76
CA LYS A 225 2.64 -0.28 -27.14
C LYS A 225 2.21 -1.30 -26.09
N GLU A 226 3.13 -2.12 -25.60
CA GLU A 226 2.85 -3.13 -24.58
C GLU A 226 2.38 -2.52 -23.26
N VAL A 227 3.06 -1.44 -22.81
CA VAL A 227 2.68 -0.74 -21.57
C VAL A 227 1.35 -0.03 -21.73
N LYS A 228 1.10 0.61 -22.89
CA LYS A 228 -0.18 1.24 -23.20
C LYS A 228 -1.33 0.23 -23.16
N GLU A 229 -1.19 -0.89 -23.88
CA GLU A 229 -2.20 -1.95 -23.93
C GLU A 229 -2.51 -2.50 -22.52
N TYR A 230 -1.48 -2.69 -21.69
CA TYR A 230 -1.66 -3.09 -20.29
C TYR A 230 -2.46 -2.04 -19.49
N LEU A 231 -2.11 -0.76 -19.59
CA LEU A 231 -2.77 0.33 -18.87
C LEU A 231 -4.23 0.49 -19.28
N GLU A 232 -4.51 0.42 -20.58
CA GLU A 232 -5.87 0.44 -21.13
C GLU A 232 -6.67 -0.78 -20.68
N GLY A 233 -6.04 -1.96 -20.64
CA GLY A 233 -6.64 -3.20 -20.15
C GLY A 233 -7.07 -3.14 -18.67
N ILE A 234 -6.43 -2.29 -17.86
CA ILE A 234 -6.82 -2.03 -16.45
C ILE A 234 -7.65 -0.75 -16.28
N GLY A 235 -8.21 -0.24 -17.38
CA GLY A 235 -9.17 0.86 -17.42
C GLY A 235 -8.54 2.23 -17.15
N LEU A 236 -7.35 2.49 -17.70
CA LEU A 236 -6.76 3.82 -17.79
C LEU A 236 -6.80 4.29 -19.25
N THR A 237 -7.34 5.49 -19.51
CA THR A 237 -7.25 6.11 -20.84
C THR A 237 -5.88 6.76 -21.00
N VAL A 238 -5.19 6.47 -22.10
CA VAL A 238 -3.82 6.91 -22.37
C VAL A 238 -3.77 7.69 -23.69
N ASP A 239 -3.35 8.95 -23.62
CA ASP A 239 -3.19 9.81 -24.79
C ASP A 239 -2.02 9.34 -25.68
N GLN A 240 -2.09 9.60 -26.99
CA GLN A 240 -1.12 9.08 -27.98
C GLN A 240 0.33 9.52 -27.73
N ASP A 241 0.55 10.69 -27.13
CA ASP A 241 1.89 11.26 -26.90
C ASP A 241 2.27 11.31 -25.42
N GLN A 242 1.46 10.71 -24.54
CA GLN A 242 1.76 10.67 -23.12
C GLN A 242 3.01 9.81 -22.87
N ILE A 243 3.98 10.34 -22.13
CA ILE A 243 5.09 9.55 -21.60
C ILE A 243 4.56 8.61 -20.51
N LEU A 244 4.75 7.31 -20.71
CA LEU A 244 4.26 6.28 -19.80
C LEU A 244 5.30 5.99 -18.73
N CYS A 245 4.81 5.55 -17.57
CA CYS A 245 5.61 5.12 -16.45
C CYS A 245 5.41 3.62 -16.20
N ASN A 246 6.43 2.82 -16.47
CA ASN A 246 6.48 1.42 -16.08
C ASN A 246 7.10 1.31 -14.67
N VAL A 247 6.26 0.97 -13.70
CA VAL A 247 6.69 0.71 -12.32
C VAL A 247 7.17 -0.74 -12.23
N ARG A 248 8.43 -0.95 -11.89
CA ARG A 248 9.05 -2.28 -11.81
C ARG A 248 9.84 -2.46 -10.50
N PRO A 249 10.14 -3.69 -10.07
CA PRO A 249 11.09 -3.90 -8.97
C PRO A 249 12.45 -3.28 -9.28
N ARG A 250 13.14 -2.83 -8.24
CA ARG A 250 14.49 -2.29 -8.35
C ARG A 250 15.47 -3.36 -8.83
N GLU A 251 16.45 -2.96 -9.63
CA GLU A 251 17.51 -3.87 -10.05
C GLU A 251 18.39 -4.31 -8.87
N GLY A 252 18.87 -5.55 -8.94
CA GLY A 252 19.74 -6.14 -7.91
C GLY A 252 19.02 -6.72 -6.69
N LEU A 253 17.69 -6.75 -6.69
CA LEU A 253 16.91 -7.51 -5.70
C LEU A 253 17.12 -9.02 -5.89
N SER A 254 16.95 -9.79 -4.81
CA SER A 254 16.88 -11.25 -4.91
C SER A 254 15.63 -11.64 -5.72
N SER A 255 15.64 -12.80 -6.39
CA SER A 255 14.48 -13.28 -7.14
C SER A 255 13.20 -13.38 -6.27
N LEU A 256 13.36 -13.73 -4.99
CA LEU A 256 12.27 -13.76 -4.03
C LEU A 256 11.74 -12.35 -3.71
N ASP A 257 12.62 -11.39 -3.50
CA ASP A 257 12.23 -10.00 -3.25
C ASP A 257 11.61 -9.35 -4.48
N GLU A 258 12.13 -9.63 -5.66
CA GLU A 258 11.54 -9.20 -6.94
C GLU A 258 10.09 -9.69 -7.07
N THR A 259 9.85 -10.97 -6.75
CA THR A 259 8.50 -11.56 -6.72
C THR A 259 7.60 -10.85 -5.71
N ARG A 260 8.10 -10.63 -4.49
CA ARG A 260 7.36 -9.94 -3.42
C ARG A 260 6.97 -8.51 -3.81
N VAL A 261 7.88 -7.77 -4.46
CA VAL A 261 7.64 -6.41 -4.95
C VAL A 261 6.63 -6.41 -6.08
N ASN A 262 6.77 -7.31 -7.06
CA ASN A 262 5.83 -7.44 -8.17
C ASN A 262 4.41 -7.72 -7.67
N ASN A 263 4.24 -8.61 -6.70
CA ASN A 263 2.95 -8.90 -6.09
C ASN A 263 2.34 -7.65 -5.43
N LEU A 264 3.15 -6.81 -4.79
CA LEU A 264 2.70 -5.54 -4.21
C LEU A 264 2.35 -4.48 -5.28
N ILE A 265 3.18 -4.34 -6.32
CA ILE A 265 2.91 -3.45 -7.48
C ILE A 265 1.55 -3.79 -8.08
N ASN A 266 1.27 -5.09 -8.25
CA ASN A 266 0.01 -5.58 -8.82
C ASN A 266 -1.16 -5.39 -7.86
N LEU A 267 -1.01 -5.70 -6.57
CA LEU A 267 -2.06 -5.54 -5.55
C LEU A 267 -2.58 -4.09 -5.50
N PHE A 268 -1.68 -3.11 -5.54
CA PHE A 268 -2.03 -1.69 -5.48
C PHE A 268 -2.14 -1.02 -6.86
N LYS A 269 -1.97 -1.77 -7.95
CA LYS A 269 -2.04 -1.29 -9.34
C LYS A 269 -1.18 -0.05 -9.56
N LEU A 270 0.08 -0.08 -9.11
CA LEU A 270 0.94 1.11 -9.12
C LEU A 270 1.22 1.62 -10.53
N LYS A 271 1.32 0.73 -11.53
CA LYS A 271 1.41 1.12 -12.93
C LYS A 271 0.25 2.02 -13.36
N LYS A 272 -0.99 1.70 -12.95
CA LYS A 272 -2.14 2.58 -13.17
C LYS A 272 -1.94 3.92 -12.46
N ARG A 273 -1.66 3.87 -11.14
CA ARG A 273 -1.59 5.07 -10.30
C ARG A 273 -0.59 6.10 -10.81
N PHE A 274 0.61 5.68 -11.21
CA PHE A 274 1.67 6.60 -11.65
C PHE A 274 1.53 7.10 -13.10
N ASN A 275 0.47 6.67 -13.82
CA ASN A 275 0.11 7.15 -15.16
C ASN A 275 -1.18 7.99 -15.17
N GLU A 276 -1.76 8.29 -14.01
CA GLU A 276 -2.93 9.15 -13.93
C GLU A 276 -2.56 10.63 -14.04
N SER A 277 -3.44 11.41 -14.68
CA SER A 277 -3.23 12.84 -14.94
C SER A 277 -2.87 13.62 -13.67
N GLU A 278 -3.53 13.33 -12.53
CA GLU A 278 -3.21 13.96 -11.24
C GLU A 278 -1.74 13.81 -10.84
N ILE A 279 -1.15 12.64 -11.06
CA ILE A 279 0.26 12.37 -10.75
C ILE A 279 1.18 13.03 -11.78
N ILE A 280 0.78 13.02 -13.04
CA ILE A 280 1.55 13.62 -14.15
C ILE A 280 1.70 15.14 -13.95
N LEU A 281 0.65 15.82 -13.50
CA LEU A 281 0.65 17.28 -13.27
C LEU A 281 1.74 17.74 -12.29
N PHE A 282 2.13 16.93 -11.29
CA PHE A 282 3.23 17.27 -10.39
C PHE A 282 4.54 17.51 -11.12
N THR A 283 4.79 16.75 -12.19
CA THR A 283 6.04 16.85 -12.94
C THR A 283 6.06 18.00 -13.93
N GLU A 284 4.91 18.40 -14.46
CA GLU A 284 4.81 19.59 -15.33
C GLU A 284 5.21 20.87 -14.59
N SER A 285 4.75 21.02 -13.35
CA SER A 285 5.15 22.14 -12.49
C SER A 285 6.66 22.13 -12.24
N ASP A 286 7.25 20.97 -11.92
CA ASP A 286 8.69 20.85 -11.67
C ASP A 286 9.53 21.22 -12.89
N ILE A 287 9.09 20.82 -14.10
CA ILE A 287 9.78 21.11 -15.36
C ILE A 287 9.70 22.60 -15.70
N SER A 288 8.52 23.21 -15.54
CA SER A 288 8.34 24.64 -15.80
C SER A 288 9.23 25.47 -14.87
N ASP A 289 9.20 25.18 -13.57
CA ASP A 289 10.06 25.82 -12.58
C ASP A 289 11.55 25.62 -12.91
N PHE A 290 11.92 24.41 -13.33
CA PHE A 290 13.28 24.07 -13.72
C PHE A 290 13.75 24.92 -14.91
N TYR A 291 13.01 24.95 -16.03
CA TYR A 291 13.43 25.71 -17.20
C TYR A 291 13.37 27.22 -16.99
N ASN A 292 12.46 27.72 -16.15
CA ASN A 292 12.47 29.12 -15.75
C ASN A 292 13.76 29.51 -15.01
N LYS A 293 14.28 28.64 -14.14
CA LYS A 293 15.58 28.86 -13.47
C LYS A 293 16.73 28.79 -14.47
N VAL A 294 16.74 27.81 -15.37
CA VAL A 294 17.76 27.69 -16.44
C VAL A 294 17.81 28.95 -17.29
N ASN A 295 16.66 29.43 -17.78
CA ASN A 295 16.58 30.62 -18.64
C ASN A 295 17.12 31.86 -17.92
N LYS A 296 16.73 32.09 -16.66
CA LYS A 296 17.25 33.21 -15.86
C LYS A 296 18.78 33.15 -15.72
N SER A 297 19.33 31.97 -15.44
CA SER A 297 20.77 31.77 -15.34
C SER A 297 21.48 32.01 -16.68
N VAL A 298 20.92 31.55 -17.80
CA VAL A 298 21.51 31.77 -19.13
C VAL A 298 21.46 33.24 -19.55
N CYS A 299 20.40 33.98 -19.24
CA CYS A 299 20.31 35.42 -19.55
C CYS A 299 21.40 36.26 -18.86
N SER A 300 22.01 35.75 -17.79
CA SER A 300 23.13 36.41 -17.13
C SER A 300 24.49 36.18 -17.82
N LEU A 301 24.56 35.30 -18.82
CA LEU A 301 25.81 35.01 -19.52
C LEU A 301 26.17 36.13 -20.52
N PRO A 302 27.43 36.62 -20.51
CA PRO A 302 27.89 37.61 -21.48
C PRO A 302 27.94 37.06 -22.92
N GLN A 303 28.14 35.75 -23.08
CA GLN A 303 28.06 35.07 -24.36
C GLN A 303 27.45 33.67 -24.16
N LYS A 304 26.45 33.32 -24.98
CA LYS A 304 25.77 32.02 -24.92
C LYS A 304 26.58 30.99 -25.73
N ARG A 305 27.38 30.15 -25.07
CA ARG A 305 28.03 28.98 -25.69
C ARG A 305 27.32 27.70 -25.24
N ARG A 306 27.27 26.72 -26.13
CA ARG A 306 26.64 25.40 -25.87
C ARG A 306 27.09 24.77 -24.55
N ALA A 307 28.39 24.70 -24.31
CA ALA A 307 28.95 24.09 -23.11
C ALA A 307 28.52 24.81 -21.81
N ASP A 308 28.39 26.14 -21.84
CA ASP A 308 27.94 26.90 -20.66
C ASP A 308 26.46 26.63 -20.37
N ILE A 309 25.62 26.55 -21.41
CA ILE A 309 24.19 26.24 -21.27
C ILE A 309 23.99 24.82 -20.75
N GLU A 310 24.71 23.84 -21.30
CA GLU A 310 24.67 22.45 -20.82
C GLU A 310 25.12 22.35 -19.35
N GLY A 311 26.16 23.10 -18.97
CA GLY A 311 26.60 23.21 -17.57
C GLY A 311 25.52 23.78 -16.65
N ILE A 312 24.85 24.86 -17.07
CA ILE A 312 23.74 25.46 -16.32
C ILE A 312 22.57 24.49 -16.16
N ILE A 313 22.19 23.77 -17.22
CA ILE A 313 21.13 22.75 -17.19
C ILE A 313 21.49 21.68 -16.17
N GLN A 314 22.72 21.15 -16.22
CA GLN A 314 23.17 20.09 -15.32
C GLN A 314 23.19 20.55 -13.86
N CYS A 315 23.75 21.74 -13.57
CA CYS A 315 23.78 22.30 -12.22
C CYS A 315 22.36 22.55 -11.69
N SER A 316 21.48 23.14 -12.52
CA SER A 316 20.09 23.38 -12.16
C SER A 316 19.33 22.08 -11.88
N LEU A 317 19.66 21.00 -12.60
CA LEU A 317 19.02 19.69 -12.41
C LEU A 317 19.46 19.11 -11.06
N ILE A 318 20.76 19.15 -10.75
CA ILE A 318 21.29 18.72 -9.46
C ILE A 318 20.61 19.48 -8.31
N ASP A 319 20.46 20.80 -8.43
CA ASP A 319 19.85 21.62 -7.39
C ASP A 319 18.35 21.33 -7.21
N LYS A 320 17.60 21.13 -8.31
CA LYS A 320 16.17 20.77 -8.22
C LYS A 320 15.98 19.35 -7.67
N VAL A 321 16.84 18.40 -8.05
CA VAL A 321 16.84 17.05 -7.45
C VAL A 321 17.10 17.13 -5.96
N ARG A 322 18.10 17.90 -5.53
CA ARG A 322 18.37 18.13 -4.09
C ARG A 322 17.19 18.78 -3.38
N GLU A 323 16.51 19.73 -4.03
CA GLU A 323 15.29 20.37 -3.51
C GLU A 323 14.17 19.34 -3.25
N LEU A 324 13.94 18.42 -4.19
CA LEU A 324 12.97 17.33 -4.04
C LEU A 324 13.37 16.33 -2.93
N GLU A 325 14.67 16.23 -2.62
CA GLU A 325 15.22 15.32 -1.60
C GLU A 325 15.38 15.96 -0.21
N LYS A 326 15.11 17.26 -0.07
CA LYS A 326 15.25 17.98 1.20
C LYS A 326 14.34 17.37 2.27
N LYS A 327 14.96 16.98 3.39
CA LYS A 327 14.31 16.25 4.50
C LYS A 327 13.28 17.05 5.29
N ASP A 328 13.38 18.37 5.24
CA ASP A 328 12.49 19.33 5.92
C ASP A 328 11.23 19.65 5.11
N LYS A 329 11.18 19.24 3.83
CA LYS A 329 9.99 19.33 2.98
C LYS A 329 9.52 17.92 2.63
N PRO A 330 8.40 17.43 3.21
CA PRO A 330 7.85 16.14 2.84
C PRO A 330 7.22 16.23 1.44
N GLU A 331 8.05 16.29 0.40
CA GLU A 331 7.58 16.33 -0.98
C GLU A 331 6.91 14.99 -1.33
N VAL A 332 5.66 15.08 -1.78
CA VAL A 332 4.89 13.92 -2.26
C VAL A 332 5.47 13.40 -3.57
N TYR A 333 5.41 12.08 -3.77
CA TYR A 333 5.89 11.42 -4.99
C TYR A 333 7.36 11.73 -5.35
N ARG A 334 8.21 11.99 -4.35
CA ARG A 334 9.60 12.45 -4.51
C ARG A 334 10.38 11.63 -5.55
N LYS A 335 10.43 10.30 -5.41
CA LYS A 335 11.21 9.45 -6.32
C LYS A 335 10.66 9.50 -7.75
N TYR A 336 9.34 9.47 -7.91
CA TYR A 336 8.70 9.62 -9.22
C TYR A 336 9.04 10.97 -9.87
N ARG A 337 8.84 12.07 -9.14
CA ARG A 337 9.12 13.43 -9.63
C ARG A 337 10.57 13.60 -10.04
N ARG A 338 11.50 13.15 -9.20
CA ARG A 338 12.94 13.16 -9.47
C ARG A 338 13.28 12.36 -10.72
N SER A 339 12.85 11.10 -10.80
CA SER A 339 13.18 10.22 -11.92
C SER A 339 12.57 10.72 -13.24
N LYS A 340 11.34 11.24 -13.22
CA LYS A 340 10.69 11.80 -14.41
C LYS A 340 11.35 13.09 -14.87
N LEU A 341 11.71 13.99 -13.94
CA LEU A 341 12.45 15.20 -14.25
C LEU A 341 13.79 14.88 -14.92
N GLN A 342 14.55 13.95 -14.34
CA GLN A 342 15.83 13.51 -14.92
C GLN A 342 15.65 12.98 -16.34
N TYR A 343 14.70 12.08 -16.56
CA TYR A 343 14.37 11.54 -17.87
C TYR A 343 14.02 12.64 -18.89
N LEU A 344 13.17 13.57 -18.50
CA LEU A 344 12.69 14.63 -19.39
C LEU A 344 13.79 15.63 -19.75
N VAL A 345 14.62 16.03 -18.79
CA VAL A 345 15.77 16.88 -19.07
C VAL A 345 16.73 16.18 -20.01
N GLU A 346 17.03 14.90 -19.79
CA GLU A 346 17.91 14.14 -20.67
C GLU A 346 17.38 14.07 -22.11
N LYS A 347 16.09 13.79 -22.30
CA LYS A 347 15.46 13.70 -23.63
C LYS A 347 15.35 15.03 -24.36
N THR A 348 15.21 16.14 -23.64
CA THR A 348 14.92 17.46 -24.24
C THR A 348 16.11 18.43 -24.19
N LYS A 349 17.22 18.04 -23.55
CA LYS A 349 18.41 18.90 -23.36
C LYS A 349 18.88 19.54 -24.66
N ASP A 350 19.10 18.75 -25.71
CA ASP A 350 19.66 19.25 -26.97
C ASP A 350 18.72 20.24 -27.66
N ILE A 351 17.41 19.94 -27.66
CA ILE A 351 16.38 20.83 -28.20
C ILE A 351 16.40 22.15 -27.45
N LYS A 352 16.45 22.10 -26.11
CA LYS A 352 16.45 23.30 -25.27
C LYS A 352 17.73 24.12 -25.42
N VAL A 353 18.89 23.48 -25.52
CA VAL A 353 20.16 24.16 -25.83
C VAL A 353 20.05 24.89 -27.18
N TYR A 354 19.50 24.23 -28.20
CA TYR A 354 19.31 24.84 -29.51
C TYR A 354 18.33 26.03 -29.46
N GLU A 355 17.19 25.89 -28.78
CA GLU A 355 16.22 26.98 -28.59
C GLU A 355 16.87 28.20 -27.93
N ILE A 356 17.64 27.98 -26.86
CA ILE A 356 18.32 29.04 -26.10
C ILE A 356 19.40 29.74 -26.93
N LEU A 357 20.17 29.00 -27.74
CA LEU A 357 21.19 29.56 -28.61
C LEU A 357 20.59 30.43 -29.73
N ASN A 358 19.41 30.06 -30.22
CA ASN A 358 18.75 30.74 -31.33
C ASN A 358 17.69 31.77 -30.91
N ASN A 359 17.44 31.94 -29.61
CA ASN A 359 16.60 33.02 -29.09
C ASN A 359 17.46 34.18 -28.55
N PRO A 360 17.59 35.28 -29.30
CA PRO A 360 18.22 36.51 -28.83
C PRO A 360 17.26 37.26 -27.89
N GLN A 361 16.95 36.66 -26.74
CA GLN A 361 16.50 37.43 -25.57
C GLN A 361 17.70 37.97 -24.81
#